data_AF-A0AAD8LXJ0-F1
#
_entry.id   AF-A0AAD8LXJ0-F1
#
_cell.length_a   1.000
_cell.length_b   1.000
_cell.length_c   1.000
_cell.angle_alpha   90.00
_cell.angle_beta   90.00
_cell.angle_gamma   90.00
#
_symmetry.space_group_name_H-M   'P 1'
#
loop_
_entity.id
_entity.type
_entity.pdbx_description
1 polymer ?
#
loop_
_entity_poly.entity_id
_entity_poly.type
_entity_poly.pdbx_seq_one_letter_code
_entity_poly.pdbx_strand_id
1 'polypeptide(L)'
;IPQRSVDVIAIRQQLLAQYDVLQTRIKELKEASENEVWMLARMCQLENKIFAVGEPSYSARRTRVKRVREGLKSSLRSRIELIESYAKISSMIEIEVEMDTDVLAAEAASNAESIAQQIEQIMELENLEERWKQQAEANDEVERLLSSESIQAEQITKR
;
A
#
# COMPACT_ATOMS: atom_id res chain seq x y z
N ILE A 1 7.34 -5.51 -43.97
CA ILE A 1 8.02 -4.98 -42.77
C ILE A 1 8.94 -6.09 -42.26
N PRO A 2 10.23 -5.86 -41.98
CA PRO A 2 11.16 -6.89 -41.51
C PRO A 2 10.71 -7.49 -40.16
N GLN A 3 10.78 -8.81 -39.97
CA GLN A 3 10.37 -9.49 -38.72
C GLN A 3 10.99 -8.87 -37.46
N ARG A 4 12.30 -8.55 -37.49
CA ARG A 4 12.99 -7.88 -36.39
C ARG A 4 12.37 -6.55 -35.95
N SER A 5 11.85 -5.76 -36.89
CA SER A 5 11.19 -4.49 -36.55
C SER A 5 9.81 -4.69 -35.93
N VAL A 6 9.13 -5.80 -36.26
CA VAL A 6 7.85 -6.17 -35.64
C VAL A 6 8.08 -6.57 -34.17
N ASP A 7 9.16 -7.31 -33.89
CA ASP A 7 9.48 -7.77 -32.53
C ASP A 7 9.81 -6.61 -31.58
N VAL A 8 10.60 -5.63 -32.04
CA VAL A 8 10.93 -4.43 -31.23
C VAL A 8 9.69 -3.59 -30.93
N ILE A 9 8.79 -3.44 -31.91
CA ILE A 9 7.52 -2.74 -31.71
C ILE A 9 6.64 -3.48 -30.70
N ALA A 10 6.59 -4.81 -30.76
CA ALA A 10 5.82 -5.61 -29.81
C ALA A 10 6.33 -5.44 -28.37
N ILE A 11 7.65 -5.49 -28.16
CA ILE A 11 8.28 -5.27 -26.85
C ILE A 11 7.96 -3.87 -26.32
N ARG A 12 8.06 -2.83 -27.17
CA ARG A 12 7.71 -1.47 -26.79
C ARG A 12 6.25 -1.35 -26.35
N GLN A 13 5.34 -1.97 -27.09
CA GLN A 13 3.91 -1.96 -26.73
C GLN A 13 3.64 -2.72 -25.42
N GLN A 14 4.35 -3.82 -25.17
CA GLN A 14 4.27 -4.53 -23.89
C GLN A 14 4.72 -3.64 -22.72
N LEU A 15 5.85 -2.95 -22.87
CA LEU A 15 6.37 -2.02 -21.85
C LEU A 15 5.39 -0.86 -21.60
N LEU A 16 4.82 -0.27 -22.64
CA LEU A 16 3.80 0.77 -22.51
C LEU A 16 2.54 0.27 -21.76
N ALA A 17 2.09 -0.95 -22.07
CA ALA A 17 0.97 -1.55 -21.35
C ALA A 17 1.30 -1.77 -19.86
N GLN A 18 2.52 -2.20 -19.54
CA GLN A 18 2.98 -2.32 -18.16
C GLN A 18 3.02 -0.95 -17.45
N TYR A 19 3.50 0.08 -18.15
CA TYR A 19 3.52 1.45 -17.63
C TYR A 19 2.12 1.94 -17.26
N ASP A 20 1.12 1.71 -18.12
CA ASP A 20 -0.27 2.11 -17.86
C ASP A 20 -0.85 1.42 -16.60
N VAL A 21 -0.52 0.14 -16.40
CA VAL A 21 -0.89 -0.61 -15.18
C VAL A 21 -0.26 0.03 -13.95
N LEU A 22 1.04 0.34 -14.01
CA LEU A 22 1.76 0.97 -12.90
C LEU A 22 1.21 2.36 -12.57
N GLN A 23 0.93 3.20 -13.58
CA GLN A 23 0.36 4.53 -13.39
C GLN A 23 -1.03 4.47 -12.76
N THR A 24 -1.86 3.51 -13.21
CA THR A 24 -3.17 3.27 -12.62
C THR A 24 -3.04 2.91 -11.14
N ARG A 25 -2.14 1.97 -10.80
CA ARG A 25 -1.94 1.56 -9.41
C ARG A 25 -1.37 2.68 -8.53
N ILE A 26 -0.39 3.43 -9.01
CA ILE A 26 0.17 4.60 -8.31
C ILE A 26 -0.92 5.62 -8.00
N LYS A 27 -1.81 5.88 -8.97
CA LYS A 27 -2.93 6.81 -8.78
C LYS A 27 -3.89 6.33 -7.68
N GLU A 28 -4.28 5.06 -7.69
CA GLU A 28 -5.14 4.48 -6.64
C GLU A 28 -4.49 4.59 -5.25
N LEU A 29 -3.20 4.27 -5.14
CA LEU A 29 -2.45 4.37 -3.90
C LEU A 29 -2.35 5.82 -3.40
N LYS A 30 -2.21 6.78 -4.32
CA LYS A 30 -2.20 8.21 -3.98
C LYS A 30 -3.56 8.65 -3.45
N GLU A 31 -4.65 8.31 -4.11
CA GLU A 31 -6.01 8.64 -3.65
C GLU A 31 -6.31 8.04 -2.27
N ALA A 32 -5.89 6.78 -2.03
CA ALA A 32 -6.00 6.17 -0.70
C ALA A 32 -5.16 6.90 0.36
N SER A 33 -3.95 7.34 -0.01
CA SER A 33 -3.06 8.11 0.88
C SER A 33 -3.66 9.46 1.27
N GLU A 34 -4.30 10.17 0.34
CA GLU A 34 -4.93 11.46 0.62
C GLU A 34 -6.00 11.34 1.71
N ASN A 35 -6.85 10.31 1.63
CA ASN A 35 -7.86 10.03 2.64
C ASN A 35 -7.24 9.73 4.02
N GLU A 36 -6.17 8.94 4.07
CA GLU A 36 -5.47 8.66 5.33
C GLU A 36 -4.79 9.90 5.94
N VAL A 37 -4.23 10.79 5.11
CA VAL A 37 -3.67 12.08 5.58
C VAL A 37 -4.76 12.94 6.22
N TRP A 38 -5.95 13.00 5.62
CA TRP A 38 -7.10 13.70 6.20
C TRP A 38 -7.52 13.12 7.55
N MET A 39 -7.60 11.79 7.65
CA MET A 39 -7.89 11.11 8.92
C MET A 39 -6.82 11.37 9.97
N LEU A 40 -5.54 11.33 9.58
CA LEU A 40 -4.41 11.59 10.47
C LEU A 40 -4.46 13.02 11.02
N ALA A 41 -4.72 14.00 10.17
CA ALA A 41 -4.89 15.40 10.58
C ALA A 41 -6.04 15.52 11.60
N ARG A 42 -7.17 14.82 11.37
CA ARG A 42 -8.30 14.81 12.29
C ARG A 42 -7.96 14.16 13.64
N MET A 43 -7.18 13.07 13.63
CA MET A 43 -6.71 12.42 14.86
C MET A 43 -5.75 13.31 15.65
N CYS A 44 -4.83 14.01 14.99
CA CYS A 44 -3.95 14.99 15.63
C CYS A 44 -4.76 16.12 16.30
N GLN A 45 -5.78 16.66 15.62
CA GLN A 45 -6.67 17.66 16.21
C GLN A 45 -7.40 17.12 17.45
N LEU A 46 -7.87 15.88 17.39
CA LEU A 46 -8.56 15.25 18.52
C LEU A 46 -7.61 15.01 19.70
N GLU A 47 -6.39 14.55 19.44
CA GLU A 47 -5.34 14.37 20.45
C GLU A 47 -5.05 15.70 21.16
N ASN A 48 -4.87 16.78 20.39
CA ASN A 48 -4.63 18.12 20.94
C ASN A 48 -5.79 18.61 21.81
N LYS A 49 -7.04 18.39 21.37
CA LYS A 49 -8.22 18.74 22.17
C LYS A 49 -8.29 17.96 23.48
N ILE A 50 -8.03 16.65 23.45
CA ILE A 50 -8.00 15.82 24.65
C ILE A 50 -6.87 16.28 25.59
N PHE A 51 -5.70 16.59 25.04
CA PHE A 51 -4.57 17.08 25.81
C PHE A 51 -4.85 18.42 26.48
N ALA A 52 -5.46 19.37 25.74
CA ALA A 52 -5.79 20.69 26.25
C ALA A 52 -6.80 20.67 27.41
N VAL A 53 -7.68 19.66 27.46
CA VAL A 53 -8.60 19.49 28.59
C VAL A 53 -7.84 19.11 29.88
N GLY A 54 -6.69 18.44 29.79
CA GLY A 54 -5.81 18.18 30.94
C GLY A 54 -6.33 17.17 31.97
N GLU A 55 -7.53 16.62 31.78
CA GLU A 55 -8.20 15.73 32.74
C GLU A 55 -7.61 14.30 32.73
N PRO A 56 -7.19 13.75 33.90
CA PRO A 56 -6.65 12.39 34.01
C PRO A 56 -7.64 11.31 33.56
N SER A 57 -8.94 11.57 33.67
CA SER A 57 -10.03 10.67 33.27
C SER A 57 -10.03 10.37 31.75
N TYR A 58 -9.42 11.23 30.91
CA TYR A 58 -9.28 10.98 29.47
C TYR A 58 -8.02 10.20 29.07
N SER A 59 -7.18 9.78 30.02
CA SER A 59 -5.94 9.04 29.74
C SER A 59 -6.15 7.82 28.81
N ALA A 60 -7.16 7.00 29.08
CA ALA A 60 -7.48 5.84 28.23
C ALA A 60 -7.87 6.24 26.80
N ARG A 61 -8.65 7.32 26.65
CA ARG A 61 -9.04 7.85 25.33
C ARG A 61 -7.83 8.41 24.59
N ARG A 62 -6.95 9.13 25.29
CA ARG A 62 -5.70 9.67 24.74
C ARG A 62 -4.82 8.55 24.20
N THR A 63 -4.63 7.46 24.95
CA THR A 63 -3.86 6.30 24.51
C THR A 63 -4.45 5.65 23.25
N ARG A 64 -5.78 5.51 23.19
CA ARG A 64 -6.46 4.99 21.97
C ARG A 64 -6.24 5.89 20.76
N VAL A 65 -6.45 7.20 20.90
CA VAL A 65 -6.22 8.15 19.80
C VAL A 65 -4.78 8.14 19.33
N LYS A 66 -3.82 8.10 20.26
CA LYS A 66 -2.39 8.00 19.94
C LYS A 66 -2.08 6.72 19.17
N ARG A 67 -2.65 5.57 19.56
CA ARG A 67 -2.46 4.29 18.86
C ARG A 67 -2.98 4.35 17.42
N VAL A 68 -4.20 4.86 17.22
CA VAL A 68 -4.78 5.03 15.88
C VAL A 68 -3.91 5.95 15.02
N ARG A 69 -3.43 7.05 15.59
CA ARG A 69 -2.55 8.01 14.91
C ARG A 69 -1.24 7.38 14.45
N GLU A 70 -0.57 6.60 15.30
CA GLU A 70 0.66 5.90 14.92
C GLU A 70 0.39 4.79 13.88
N GLY A 71 -0.74 4.08 13.97
CA GLY A 71 -1.18 3.14 12.94
C GLY A 71 -1.36 3.79 11.57
N LEU A 72 -2.05 4.94 11.52
CA LEU A 72 -2.21 5.73 10.29
C LEU A 72 -0.87 6.20 9.72
N LYS A 73 0.07 6.65 10.55
CA LYS A 73 1.41 7.03 10.08
C LYS A 73 2.18 5.85 9.51
N SER A 74 2.13 4.69 10.17
CA SER A 74 2.78 3.47 9.69
C SER A 74 2.21 3.05 8.34
N SER A 75 0.88 3.03 8.22
CA SER A 75 0.16 2.72 6.97
C SER A 75 0.53 3.67 5.83
N LEU A 76 0.51 4.99 6.10
CA LEU A 76 0.91 6.00 5.12
C LEU A 76 2.36 5.84 4.66
N ARG A 77 3.27 5.53 5.59
CA ARG A 77 4.68 5.29 5.27
C ARG A 77 4.85 4.09 4.34
N SER A 78 4.26 2.95 4.67
CA SER A 78 4.30 1.76 3.81
C SER A 78 3.73 2.06 2.42
N ARG A 79 2.63 2.83 2.34
CA ARG A 79 2.02 3.18 1.05
C ARG A 79 2.91 4.11 0.21
N ILE A 80 3.61 5.05 0.84
CA ILE A 80 4.60 5.90 0.14
C ILE A 80 5.76 5.05 -0.39
N GLU A 81 6.30 4.13 0.41
CA GLU A 81 7.38 3.22 0.00
C GLU A 81 6.94 2.33 -1.19
N LEU A 82 5.68 1.92 -1.24
CA LEU A 82 5.12 1.16 -2.36
C LEU A 82 4.95 2.02 -3.62
N ILE A 83 4.47 3.26 -3.49
CA ILE A 83 4.40 4.22 -4.60
C ILE A 83 5.80 4.48 -5.18
N GLU A 84 6.80 4.71 -4.32
CA GLU A 84 8.19 4.91 -4.75
C GLU A 84 8.72 3.70 -5.52
N SER A 85 8.38 2.49 -5.07
CA SER A 85 8.78 1.24 -5.73
C SER A 85 8.18 1.10 -7.13
N TYR A 86 6.88 1.38 -7.29
CA TYR A 86 6.24 1.39 -8.61
C TYR A 86 6.73 2.53 -9.51
N ALA A 87 7.00 3.71 -8.95
CA ALA A 87 7.55 4.84 -9.69
C ALA A 87 8.94 4.52 -10.24
N LYS A 88 9.78 3.81 -9.46
CA LYS A 88 11.10 3.36 -9.91
C LYS A 88 11.01 2.45 -11.15
N ILE A 89 10.09 1.48 -11.15
CA ILE A 89 9.88 0.62 -12.32
C ILE A 89 9.32 1.42 -13.50
N SER A 90 8.40 2.36 -13.24
CA SER A 90 7.87 3.26 -14.27
C SER A 90 8.99 4.04 -14.97
N SER A 91 9.97 4.55 -14.22
CA SER A 91 11.16 5.21 -14.79
C SER A 91 12.06 4.24 -15.57
N MET A 92 12.18 2.98 -15.14
CA MET A 92 12.91 1.97 -15.93
C MET A 92 12.25 1.73 -17.28
N ILE A 93 10.92 1.68 -17.32
CA ILE A 93 10.15 1.56 -18.57
C ILE A 93 10.32 2.80 -19.45
N GLU A 94 10.24 4.00 -18.88
CA GLU A 94 10.44 5.26 -19.62
C GLU A 94 11.80 5.27 -20.31
N ILE A 95 12.88 4.89 -19.58
CA ILE A 95 14.22 4.78 -20.16
C ILE A 95 14.23 3.77 -21.31
N GLU A 96 13.71 2.55 -21.11
CA GLU A 96 13.72 1.51 -22.15
C GLU A 96 12.91 1.92 -23.40
N VAL A 97 11.82 2.68 -23.23
CA VAL A 97 10.97 3.16 -24.32
C VAL A 97 11.58 4.38 -25.04
N GLU A 98 12.27 5.26 -24.32
CA GLU A 98 12.94 6.47 -24.84
C GLU A 98 14.30 6.18 -25.46
N MET A 99 14.96 5.06 -25.11
CA MET A 99 16.17 4.61 -25.79
C MET A 99 15.86 4.24 -27.25
N ASP A 100 15.98 5.22 -28.13
CA ASP A 100 15.81 5.07 -29.58
C ASP A 100 16.83 4.06 -30.15
N THR A 101 16.36 2.83 -30.38
CA THR A 101 16.67 1.99 -31.54
C THR A 101 18.10 1.49 -31.83
N ASP A 102 19.07 1.56 -30.91
CA ASP A 102 20.39 0.91 -31.09
C ASP A 102 20.59 -0.37 -30.24
N VAL A 103 19.62 -0.72 -29.39
CA VAL A 103 19.65 -1.93 -28.55
C VAL A 103 19.22 -3.15 -29.36
N LEU A 104 19.95 -4.26 -29.21
CA LEU A 104 19.58 -5.51 -29.88
C LEU A 104 18.21 -5.96 -29.39
N ALA A 105 17.33 -6.42 -30.30
CA ALA A 105 15.99 -6.89 -29.94
C ALA A 105 15.98 -7.95 -28.82
N ALA A 106 17.05 -8.74 -28.71
CA ALA A 106 17.22 -9.72 -27.64
C ALA A 106 17.53 -9.08 -26.26
N GLU A 107 18.29 -7.97 -26.24
CA GLU A 107 18.58 -7.22 -25.01
C GLU A 107 17.31 -6.51 -24.52
N ALA A 108 16.58 -5.85 -25.43
CA ALA A 108 15.29 -5.23 -25.10
C ALA A 108 14.27 -6.26 -24.58
N ALA A 109 14.23 -7.46 -25.16
CA ALA A 109 13.38 -8.55 -24.69
C ALA A 109 13.76 -9.00 -23.26
N SER A 110 15.06 -9.18 -23.00
CA SER A 110 15.57 -9.57 -21.67
C SER A 110 15.27 -8.50 -20.62
N ASN A 111 15.39 -7.21 -20.98
CA ASN A 111 15.07 -6.11 -20.08
C ASN A 111 13.57 -6.06 -19.78
N ALA A 112 12.72 -6.21 -20.80
CA ALA A 112 11.27 -6.26 -20.63
C ALA A 112 10.81 -7.45 -19.77
N GLU A 113 11.46 -8.62 -19.89
CA GLU A 113 11.20 -9.77 -19.02
C GLU A 113 11.60 -9.49 -17.56
N SER A 114 12.76 -8.88 -17.34
CA SER A 114 13.22 -8.47 -16.00
C SER A 114 12.27 -7.44 -15.36
N ILE A 115 11.79 -6.47 -16.13
CA ILE A 115 10.79 -5.50 -15.69
C ILE A 115 9.49 -6.21 -15.31
N ALA A 116 9.01 -7.15 -16.15
CA ALA A 116 7.81 -7.93 -15.86
C ALA A 116 7.93 -8.69 -14.53
N GLN A 117 9.07 -9.34 -14.30
CA GLN A 117 9.35 -10.07 -13.06
C GLN A 117 9.37 -9.13 -11.84
N GLN A 118 9.95 -7.93 -11.95
CA GLN A 118 9.94 -6.95 -10.86
C GLN A 118 8.53 -6.46 -10.55
N ILE A 119 7.69 -6.24 -11.56
CA ILE A 119 6.29 -5.86 -11.37
C ILE A 119 5.55 -6.96 -10.62
N GLU A 120 5.68 -8.21 -11.07
CA GLU A 120 5.02 -9.37 -10.47
C GLU A 120 5.42 -9.53 -9.00
N GLN A 121 6.72 -9.46 -8.69
CA GLN A 121 7.21 -9.57 -7.31
C GLN A 121 6.62 -8.51 -6.38
N ILE A 122 6.52 -7.26 -6.83
CA ILE A 122 5.98 -6.17 -5.99
C ILE A 122 4.47 -6.35 -5.80
N MET A 123 3.74 -6.74 -6.85
CA MET A 123 2.31 -7.02 -6.75
C MET A 123 2.00 -8.20 -5.84
N GLU A 124 2.82 -9.26 -5.87
CA GLU A 124 2.69 -10.39 -4.96
C GLU A 124 2.90 -9.98 -3.50
N LEU A 125 3.95 -9.18 -3.23
CA LEU A 125 4.22 -8.67 -1.89
C LEU A 125 3.09 -7.77 -1.38
N GLU A 126 2.59 -6.86 -2.21
CA GLU A 126 1.44 -6.01 -1.90
C GLU A 126 0.21 -6.84 -1.52
N ASN A 127 -0.12 -7.86 -2.33
CA ASN A 127 -1.26 -8.73 -2.09
C ASN A 127 -1.08 -9.57 -0.81
N LEU A 128 0.12 -10.06 -0.53
CA LEU A 128 0.42 -10.78 0.71
C LEU A 128 0.26 -9.88 1.94
N GLU A 129 0.74 -8.64 1.88
CA GLU A 129 0.55 -7.65 2.94
C GLU A 129 -0.94 -7.38 3.19
N GLU A 130 -1.73 -7.19 2.13
CA GLU A 130 -3.17 -6.97 2.25
C GLU A 130 -3.88 -8.17 2.92
N ARG A 131 -3.53 -9.40 2.53
CA ARG A 131 -4.11 -10.61 3.13
C ARG A 131 -3.74 -10.77 4.60
N TRP A 132 -2.49 -10.46 4.97
CA TRP A 132 -2.07 -10.50 6.37
C TRP A 132 -2.77 -9.43 7.21
N LYS A 133 -2.99 -8.24 6.65
CA LYS A 133 -3.75 -7.19 7.30
C LYS A 133 -5.20 -7.63 7.56
N GLN A 134 -5.88 -8.19 6.56
CA GLN A 134 -7.24 -8.72 6.71
C GLN A 134 -7.30 -9.82 7.78
N GLN A 135 -6.31 -10.73 7.80
CA GLN A 135 -6.25 -11.78 8.81
C GLN A 135 -6.01 -11.21 10.22
N ALA A 136 -5.15 -10.21 10.36
CA ALA A 136 -4.91 -9.55 11.64
C ALA A 136 -6.18 -8.83 12.14
N GLU A 137 -6.87 -8.11 11.28
CA GLU A 137 -8.15 -7.45 11.61
C GLU A 137 -9.23 -8.46 12.02
N ALA A 138 -9.32 -9.60 11.33
CA ALA A 138 -10.24 -10.67 11.71
C ALA A 138 -9.89 -11.28 13.08
N ASN A 139 -8.60 -11.47 13.36
CA ASN A 139 -8.15 -12.02 14.65
C ASN A 139 -8.43 -11.05 15.81
N ASP A 140 -8.17 -9.75 15.63
CA ASP A 140 -8.47 -8.71 16.61
C ASP A 140 -9.98 -8.66 16.92
N GLU A 141 -10.83 -8.83 15.91
CA GLU A 141 -12.28 -8.88 16.06
C GLU A 141 -12.72 -10.14 16.85
N VAL A 142 -12.13 -11.30 16.57
CA VAL A 142 -12.40 -12.54 17.33
C VAL A 142 -11.99 -12.38 18.80
N GLU A 143 -10.81 -11.81 19.08
CA GLU A 143 -10.36 -11.59 20.46
C GLU A 143 -11.32 -10.63 21.20
N ARG A 144 -11.82 -9.60 20.52
CA ARG A 144 -12.83 -8.69 21.06
C ARG A 144 -14.13 -9.42 21.43
N LEU A 145 -14.62 -10.29 20.55
CA LEU A 145 -15.85 -11.07 20.78
C LEU A 145 -15.68 -12.04 21.96
N LEU A 146 -14.59 -12.81 22.01
CA LEU A 146 -14.29 -13.72 23.11
C LEU A 146 -14.14 -13.00 24.46
N SER A 147 -13.50 -11.83 24.45
CA SER A 147 -13.41 -10.97 25.62
C SER A 147 -14.78 -10.46 26.08
N SER A 148 -15.70 -10.19 25.15
CA SER A 148 -17.05 -9.75 25.49
C SER A 148 -17.94 -10.89 26.03
N GLU A 149 -17.82 -12.09 25.47
CA GLU A 149 -18.54 -13.29 25.93
C GLU A 149 -18.07 -13.74 27.31
N SER A 150 -16.76 -13.71 27.58
CA SER A 150 -16.21 -14.04 28.90
C SER A 150 -16.66 -13.06 29.99
N ILE A 151 -16.72 -11.75 29.69
CA ILE A 151 -17.26 -10.74 30.60
C ILE A 151 -18.76 -10.99 30.89
N GLN A 152 -19.54 -11.38 29.88
CA GLN A 152 -20.96 -11.73 30.07
C GLN A 152 -21.12 -12.99 30.94
N ALA A 153 -20.30 -14.02 30.71
CA ALA A 153 -20.33 -15.26 31.48
C ALA A 153 -19.96 -15.05 32.97
N GLU A 154 -18.97 -14.20 33.27
CA GLU A 154 -18.59 -13.84 34.64
C GLU A 154 -19.67 -13.02 35.37
N GLN A 155 -20.44 -12.20 34.66
CA GLN A 155 -21.54 -11.44 35.26
C GLN A 155 -22.76 -12.33 35.60
N ILE A 156 -22.97 -13.41 34.84
CA ILE A 156 -24.04 -14.38 35.10
C ILE A 156 -23.72 -15.28 36.30
N THR A 157 -22.45 -15.62 36.51
CA THR A 157 -22.01 -16.48 37.64
C THR A 157 -21.88 -15.73 38.98
N LYS A 158 -21.85 -14.40 38.97
CA LYS A 158 -21.78 -13.55 40.19
C LYS A 158 -23.15 -13.05 40.69
N ARG A 159 -24.26 -13.50 40.08
CA ARG A 159 -25.64 -13.27 40.53
C ARG A 159 -26.20 -14.51 41.20
#